data_AF-A0A0D5MK87-F1
#
_entry.id   AF-A0A0D5MK87-F1
#
_cell.length_a   1.000
_cell.length_b   1.000
_cell.length_c   1.000
_cell.angle_alpha   90.00
_cell.angle_beta   90.00
_cell.angle_gamma   90.00
#
_symmetry.space_group_name_H-M   'P 1'
#
loop_
_entity.id
_entity.type
_entity.pdbx_description
1 polymer ?
#
loop_
_entity_poly.entity_id
_entity_poly.type
_entity_poly.pdbx_seq_one_letter_code
_entity_poly.pdbx_strand_id
1 'polypeptide(L)'
;MVKIREIINSESFVQLVKYVLIGILGLVVDFGIYTILTYFKVNVEIANIISSTCGIINNFFWNSYTNFKVHDHLIVRFISYFLVGQITTVFTTLSLFIFVNQLGYPHLIVKIVATFVATLIQFIINKIITFKKVRNNK
;
A
#
# COMPACT_ATOMS: atom_id res chain seq x y z
N MET A 1 19.11 -5.36 16.90
CA MET A 1 18.64 -6.76 16.78
C MET A 1 17.27 -7.02 17.41
N VAL A 2 16.94 -6.47 18.59
CA VAL A 2 15.63 -6.68 19.26
C VAL A 2 14.41 -6.25 18.41
N LYS A 3 14.47 -5.08 17.75
CA LYS A 3 13.39 -4.58 16.86
C LYS A 3 13.07 -5.50 15.67
N ILE A 4 14.03 -6.29 15.18
CA ILE A 4 13.81 -7.19 14.03
C ILE A 4 13.08 -8.46 14.46
N ARG A 5 13.33 -8.98 15.68
CA ARG A 5 12.59 -10.13 16.20
C ARG A 5 11.12 -9.82 16.50
N GLU A 6 10.80 -8.61 16.98
CA GLU A 6 9.40 -8.18 17.16
C GLU A 6 8.63 -8.04 15.82
N ILE A 7 9.35 -7.77 14.71
CA ILE A 7 8.76 -7.75 13.36
C ILE A 7 8.34 -9.17 12.91
N ILE A 8 8.90 -10.24 13.50
CA ILE A 8 8.58 -11.64 13.20
C ILE A 8 7.88 -12.31 14.40
N ASN A 9 6.91 -11.61 14.99
CA ASN A 9 5.92 -12.21 15.92
C ASN A 9 4.60 -12.49 15.20
N SER A 10 3.79 -13.39 15.75
CA SER A 10 2.46 -13.76 15.22
C SER A 10 1.57 -12.53 14.92
N GLU A 11 1.65 -11.48 15.75
CA GLU A 11 0.93 -10.23 15.53
C GLU A 11 1.34 -9.50 14.24
N SER A 12 2.62 -9.49 13.91
CA SER A 12 3.15 -8.85 12.69
C SER A 12 2.67 -9.57 11.43
N PHE A 13 2.61 -10.89 11.48
CA PHE A 13 2.05 -11.69 10.39
C PHE A 13 0.55 -11.43 10.21
N VAL A 14 -0.22 -11.38 11.30
CA VAL A 14 -1.65 -11.02 11.24
C VAL A 14 -1.84 -9.61 10.67
N GLN A 15 -0.99 -8.66 11.04
CA GLN A 15 -1.01 -7.30 10.48
C GLN A 15 -0.70 -7.28 8.99
N LEU A 16 0.25 -8.10 8.52
CA LEU A 16 0.58 -8.23 7.11
C LEU A 16 -0.60 -8.82 6.32
N VAL A 17 -1.22 -9.89 6.82
CA VAL A 17 -2.40 -10.50 6.19
C VAL A 17 -3.54 -9.50 6.11
N LYS A 18 -3.83 -8.78 7.20
CA LYS A 18 -4.81 -7.69 7.20
C LYS A 18 -4.44 -6.58 6.20
N TYR A 19 -3.16 -6.22 6.11
CA TYR A 19 -2.69 -5.21 5.17
C TYR A 19 -2.99 -5.61 3.72
N VAL A 20 -2.71 -6.86 3.35
CA VAL A 20 -3.01 -7.40 2.02
C VAL A 20 -4.52 -7.46 1.77
N LEU A 21 -5.30 -7.96 2.73
CA LEU A 21 -6.77 -8.02 2.62
C LEU A 21 -7.40 -6.63 2.47
N ILE A 22 -6.93 -5.65 3.24
CA ILE A 22 -7.34 -4.26 3.10
C ILE A 22 -6.97 -3.75 1.71
N GLY A 23 -5.76 -4.05 1.21
CA GLY A 23 -5.35 -3.72 -0.15
C GLY A 23 -6.32 -4.24 -1.21
N ILE A 24 -6.78 -5.50 -1.08
CA ILE A 24 -7.79 -6.09 -1.96
C ILE A 24 -9.13 -5.35 -1.84
N LEU A 25 -9.56 -4.99 -0.63
CA LEU A 25 -10.77 -4.18 -0.44
C LEU A 25 -10.66 -2.81 -1.13
N GLY A 26 -9.50 -2.16 -1.07
CA GLY A 26 -9.26 -0.92 -1.81
C GLY A 26 -9.37 -1.09 -3.32
N LEU A 27 -8.91 -2.21 -3.87
CA LEU A 27 -9.11 -2.53 -5.29
C LEU A 27 -10.60 -2.68 -5.60
N VAL A 28 -11.36 -3.39 -4.77
CA VAL A 28 -12.82 -3.52 -4.98
C VAL A 28 -13.51 -2.16 -4.97
N VAL A 29 -13.12 -1.26 -4.05
CA VAL A 29 -13.64 0.11 -3.99
C VAL A 29 -13.26 0.91 -5.25
N ASP A 30 -12.00 0.82 -5.68
CA ASP A 30 -11.51 1.48 -6.90
C ASP A 30 -12.31 1.02 -8.13
N PHE A 31 -12.37 -0.28 -8.39
CA PHE A 31 -13.13 -0.84 -9.51
C PHE A 31 -14.62 -0.50 -9.43
N GLY A 32 -15.22 -0.53 -8.25
CA GLY A 32 -16.62 -0.16 -8.04
C GLY A 32 -16.90 1.30 -8.42
N ILE A 33 -16.09 2.23 -7.91
CA ILE A 33 -16.24 3.67 -8.19
C ILE A 33 -15.95 3.95 -9.67
N TYR A 34 -14.90 3.34 -10.22
CA TYR A 34 -14.54 3.47 -11.64
C TYR A 34 -15.71 3.05 -12.54
N THR A 35 -16.34 1.92 -12.26
CA THR A 35 -17.48 1.39 -13.03
C THR A 35 -18.69 2.33 -12.95
N ILE A 36 -18.98 2.87 -11.77
CA ILE A 36 -20.07 3.82 -11.58
C ILE A 36 -19.80 5.11 -12.37
N LEU A 37 -18.61 5.70 -12.26
CA LEU A 37 -18.27 6.96 -12.94
C LEU A 37 -18.27 6.81 -14.47
N THR A 38 -17.72 5.71 -14.97
CA THR A 38 -17.72 5.41 -16.42
C THR A 38 -19.12 5.11 -16.95
N TYR A 39 -20.01 4.50 -16.15
CA TYR A 39 -21.42 4.34 -16.50
C TYR A 39 -22.11 5.70 -16.73
N PHE A 40 -21.75 6.73 -15.94
CA PHE A 40 -22.21 8.10 -16.13
C PHE A 40 -21.47 8.87 -17.25
N LYS A 41 -20.68 8.19 -18.10
CA LYS A 41 -19.89 8.77 -19.19
C LYS A 41 -18.87 9.82 -18.75
N VAL A 42 -18.42 9.76 -17.49
CA VAL A 42 -17.25 10.53 -17.06
C VAL A 42 -16.02 10.06 -17.85
N ASN A 43 -15.14 10.99 -18.22
CA ASN A 43 -13.89 10.67 -18.90
C ASN A 43 -13.12 9.58 -18.14
N VAL A 44 -12.64 8.56 -18.86
CA VAL A 44 -11.97 7.38 -18.28
C VAL A 44 -10.75 7.75 -17.43
N GLU A 45 -10.01 8.78 -17.83
CA GLU A 45 -8.85 9.29 -17.09
C GLU A 45 -9.27 9.93 -15.75
N ILE A 46 -10.31 10.77 -15.78
CA ILE A 46 -10.85 11.43 -14.59
C ILE A 46 -11.47 10.38 -13.65
N ALA A 47 -12.22 9.44 -14.20
CA ALA A 47 -12.81 8.34 -13.44
C ALA A 47 -11.73 7.53 -12.72
N ASN A 48 -10.62 7.20 -13.40
CA ASN A 48 -9.49 6.47 -12.82
C ASN A 48 -8.76 7.27 -11.72
N ILE A 49 -8.57 8.58 -11.89
CA ILE A 49 -7.95 9.42 -10.86
C ILE A 49 -8.81 9.46 -9.61
N ILE A 50 -10.13 9.67 -9.76
CA ILE A 50 -11.06 9.74 -8.63
C ILE A 50 -11.15 8.37 -7.94
N SER A 51 -11.35 7.30 -8.71
CA SER A 51 -11.53 5.95 -8.17
C SER A 51 -10.28 5.46 -7.45
N SER A 52 -9.10 5.63 -8.05
CA SER A 52 -7.83 5.23 -7.43
C SER A 52 -7.54 6.02 -6.15
N THR A 53 -7.86 7.33 -6.14
CA THR A 53 -7.74 8.16 -4.95
C THR A 53 -8.65 7.66 -3.84
N CYS A 54 -9.92 7.34 -4.15
CA CYS A 54 -10.85 6.77 -3.18
C CYS A 54 -10.37 5.41 -2.64
N GLY A 55 -9.83 4.54 -3.50
CA GLY A 55 -9.24 3.26 -3.09
C GLY A 55 -8.04 3.43 -2.15
N ILE A 56 -7.13 4.36 -2.45
CA ILE A 56 -5.97 4.68 -1.60
C ILE A 56 -6.43 5.24 -0.24
N ILE A 57 -7.39 6.16 -0.25
CA ILE A 57 -7.97 6.74 0.97
C ILE A 57 -8.61 5.64 1.83
N ASN A 58 -9.44 4.78 1.23
CA ASN A 58 -10.04 3.64 1.91
C ASN A 58 -8.99 2.73 2.54
N ASN A 59 -7.93 2.39 1.79
CA ASN A 59 -6.83 1.57 2.31
C ASN A 59 -6.11 2.22 3.48
N PHE A 60 -5.87 3.53 3.43
CA PHE A 60 -5.26 4.26 4.52
C PHE A 60 -6.13 4.24 5.77
N PHE A 61 -7.43 4.54 5.65
CA PHE A 61 -8.38 4.54 6.77
C PHE A 61 -8.49 3.15 7.41
N TRP A 62 -8.68 2.09 6.62
CA TRP A 62 -8.75 0.74 7.17
C TRP A 62 -7.45 0.31 7.86
N ASN A 63 -6.29 0.69 7.30
CA ASN A 63 -5.02 0.40 7.95
C ASN A 63 -4.83 1.20 9.25
N SER A 64 -5.22 2.47 9.26
CA SER A 64 -5.17 3.36 10.43
C SER A 64 -6.07 2.84 11.56
N TYR A 65 -7.34 2.52 11.25
CA TYR A 65 -8.35 2.19 12.26
C TYR A 65 -8.33 0.72 12.69
N THR A 66 -8.16 -0.21 11.74
CA THR A 66 -8.30 -1.65 12.01
C THR A 66 -6.96 -2.34 12.20
N ASN A 67 -5.97 -2.04 11.35
CA ASN A 67 -4.70 -2.76 11.33
C ASN A 67 -3.74 -2.27 12.42
N PHE A 68 -3.38 -0.99 12.37
CA PHE A 68 -2.38 -0.40 13.29
C PHE A 68 -3.01 0.30 14.50
N LYS A 69 -4.30 0.67 14.42
CA LYS A 69 -5.09 1.35 15.47
C LYS A 69 -4.43 2.65 15.94
N VAL A 70 -4.08 3.52 14.98
CA VAL A 70 -3.42 4.80 15.20
C VAL A 70 -4.17 5.88 14.45
N HIS A 71 -4.68 6.88 15.18
CA HIS A 71 -5.68 7.85 14.67
C HIS A 71 -5.23 9.32 14.78
N ASP A 72 -4.03 9.57 15.27
CA ASP A 72 -3.49 10.92 15.41
C ASP A 72 -2.88 11.41 14.10
N HIS A 73 -2.95 12.73 13.85
CA HIS A 73 -2.33 13.39 12.70
C HIS A 73 -2.62 12.70 11.35
N LEU A 74 -3.90 12.37 11.09
CA LEU A 74 -4.33 11.57 9.93
C LEU A 74 -3.80 12.09 8.59
N ILE A 75 -3.80 13.41 8.36
CA ILE A 75 -3.33 14.01 7.11
C ILE A 75 -1.82 13.77 6.90
N VAL A 76 -1.00 14.00 7.94
CA VAL A 76 0.45 13.79 7.87
C VAL A 76 0.77 12.31 7.64
N ARG A 77 0.05 11.42 8.32
CA ARG A 77 0.19 9.98 8.13
C ARG A 77 -0.29 9.53 6.75
N PHE A 78 -1.34 10.14 6.20
CA PHE A 78 -1.79 9.88 4.83
C PHE A 78 -0.73 10.28 3.79
N ILE A 79 -0.15 11.47 3.94
CA ILE A 79 0.95 11.92 3.05
C ILE A 79 2.13 10.95 3.16
N SER A 80 2.50 10.55 4.37
CA SER A 80 3.56 9.54 4.57
C SER A 80 3.20 8.21 3.89
N TYR A 81 1.98 7.70 4.08
CA TYR A 81 1.50 6.46 3.44
C TYR A 81 1.58 6.53 1.92
N PHE A 82 1.13 7.65 1.35
CA PHE A 82 1.15 7.90 -0.08
C PHE A 82 2.58 7.96 -0.63
N LEU A 83 3.47 8.70 0.03
CA LEU A 83 4.89 8.79 -0.36
C LEU A 83 5.58 7.43 -0.32
N VAL A 84 5.33 6.61 0.71
CA VAL A 84 5.87 5.25 0.80
C VAL A 84 5.38 4.40 -0.37
N GLY A 85 4.09 4.52 -0.75
CA GLY A 85 3.54 3.85 -1.93
C GLY A 85 4.22 4.26 -3.24
N GLN A 86 4.54 5.55 -3.41
CA GLN A 86 5.29 6.03 -4.56
C GLN A 86 6.72 5.47 -4.59
N ILE A 87 7.40 5.41 -3.44
CA ILE A 87 8.75 4.82 -3.34
C ILE A 87 8.74 3.35 -3.78
N THR A 88 7.76 2.57 -3.32
CA THR A 88 7.65 1.14 -3.66
C THR A 88 7.23 0.92 -5.12
N THR A 89 6.49 1.88 -5.70
CA THR A 89 6.20 1.90 -7.14
C THR A 89 7.46 2.13 -7.95
N VAL A 90 8.28 3.11 -7.58
CA VAL A 90 9.59 3.36 -8.23
C VAL A 90 10.50 2.14 -8.13
N PHE A 91 10.53 1.47 -6.97
CA PHE A 91 11.27 0.22 -6.80
C PHE A 91 10.79 -0.89 -7.75
N THR A 92 9.46 -1.05 -7.90
CA THR A 92 8.87 -2.04 -8.81
C THR A 92 9.24 -1.72 -10.27
N THR A 93 9.14 -0.44 -10.67
CA THR A 93 9.51 0.01 -12.02
C THR A 93 10.99 -0.19 -12.32
N LEU A 94 11.87 0.12 -11.36
CA LEU A 94 13.31 -0.10 -11.51
C LEU A 94 13.63 -1.59 -11.64
N SER A 95 12.96 -2.45 -10.87
CA SER A 95 13.10 -3.90 -10.97
C SER A 95 12.68 -4.39 -12.35
N LEU A 96 11.56 -3.91 -12.89
CA LEU A 96 11.14 -4.23 -14.26
C LEU A 96 12.17 -3.77 -15.28
N PHE A 97 12.70 -2.55 -15.17
CA PHE A 97 13.73 -2.05 -16.07
C PHE A 97 14.98 -2.94 -16.09
N ILE A 98 15.48 -3.35 -14.92
CA ILE A 98 16.68 -4.18 -14.82
C ILE A 98 16.41 -5.61 -15.29
N PHE A 99 15.42 -6.29 -14.70
CA PHE A 99 15.23 -7.72 -14.96
C PHE A 99 14.55 -8.01 -16.30
N VAL A 100 13.66 -7.14 -16.78
CA VAL A 100 13.00 -7.34 -18.08
C VAL A 100 13.84 -6.77 -19.20
N ASN A 101 14.19 -5.48 -19.14
CA ASN A 101 14.83 -4.83 -20.29
C ASN A 101 16.31 -5.17 -20.42
N GLN A 102 17.05 -5.34 -19.31
CA GLN A 102 18.49 -5.65 -19.37
C GLN A 102 18.78 -7.15 -19.37
N LEU A 103 17.99 -7.94 -18.64
CA LEU A 103 18.25 -9.38 -18.44
C LEU A 103 17.30 -10.30 -19.23
N GLY A 104 16.25 -9.77 -19.86
CA GLY A 104 15.33 -10.53 -20.71
C GLY A 104 14.38 -11.48 -19.97
N TYR A 105 14.19 -11.32 -18.65
CA TYR A 105 13.26 -12.16 -17.90
C TYR A 105 11.79 -11.88 -18.27
N PRO A 106 10.89 -12.86 -18.13
CA PRO A 106 9.47 -12.67 -18.41
C PRO A 106 8.86 -11.56 -17.54
N HIS A 107 8.34 -10.52 -18.19
CA HIS A 107 7.83 -9.31 -17.52
C HIS A 107 6.77 -9.60 -16.45
N LEU A 108 5.92 -10.61 -16.68
CA LEU A 108 4.83 -10.96 -15.77
C LEU A 108 5.37 -11.57 -14.47
N ILE A 109 6.37 -12.45 -14.55
CA ILE A 109 7.01 -13.06 -13.37
C ILE A 109 7.75 -11.99 -12.56
N VAL A 110 8.54 -11.16 -13.24
CA VAL A 110 9.28 -10.06 -12.60
C VAL A 110 8.31 -9.10 -11.91
N LYS A 111 7.20 -8.73 -12.56
CA LYS A 111 6.18 -7.84 -11.99
C LYS A 111 5.56 -8.43 -10.72
N ILE A 112 5.15 -9.70 -10.74
CA ILE A 112 4.54 -10.35 -9.57
C ILE A 112 5.52 -10.37 -8.40
N VAL A 113 6.76 -10.80 -8.63
CA VAL A 113 7.78 -10.89 -7.57
C VAL A 113 8.13 -9.49 -7.04
N ALA A 114 8.35 -8.52 -7.92
CA ALA A 114 8.69 -7.16 -7.54
C ALA A 114 7.55 -6.49 -6.77
N THR A 115 6.30 -6.64 -7.21
CA THR A 115 5.12 -6.12 -6.48
C THR A 115 4.98 -6.78 -5.12
N PHE A 116 5.17 -8.10 -5.00
CA PHE A 116 5.11 -8.78 -3.72
C PHE A 116 6.17 -8.24 -2.73
N VAL A 117 7.42 -8.12 -3.19
CA VAL A 117 8.51 -7.55 -2.39
C VAL A 117 8.22 -6.07 -2.05
N ALA A 118 7.73 -5.30 -3.01
CA ALA A 118 7.35 -3.91 -2.81
C ALA A 118 6.26 -3.75 -1.75
N THR A 119 5.24 -4.62 -1.75
CA THR A 119 4.19 -4.64 -0.71
C THR A 119 4.76 -4.97 0.67
N LEU A 120 5.71 -5.91 0.77
CA LEU A 120 6.38 -6.21 2.05
C LEU A 120 7.18 -5.01 2.56
N ILE A 121 7.94 -4.35 1.68
CA ILE A 121 8.67 -3.13 2.01
C ILE A 121 7.71 -2.03 2.44
N GLN A 122 6.62 -1.82 1.69
CA GLN A 122 5.59 -0.84 1.98
C GLN A 122 4.98 -1.08 3.37
N PHE A 123 4.64 -2.32 3.69
CA PHE A 123 4.12 -2.71 5.00
C PHE A 123 5.12 -2.41 6.13
N ILE A 124 6.39 -2.79 5.98
CA ILE A 124 7.42 -2.59 7.00
C ILE A 124 7.62 -1.09 7.25
N ILE A 125 7.76 -0.29 6.19
CA ILE A 125 7.96 1.16 6.32
C ILE A 125 6.73 1.81 6.94
N ASN A 126 5.52 1.47 6.48
CA ASN A 126 4.29 2.02 7.04
C ASN A 126 4.13 1.65 8.52
N LYS A 127 4.49 0.43 8.92
CA LYS A 127 4.46 0.00 10.32
C LYS A 127 5.43 0.80 11.20
N ILE A 128 6.66 1.01 10.74
CA ILE A 128 7.73 1.60 11.56
C ILE A 128 7.69 3.13 11.57
N ILE A 129 7.28 3.74 10.45
CA ILE A 129 7.28 5.19 10.26
C ILE A 129 5.85 5.71 10.35
N THR A 130 5.01 5.34 9.39
CA THR A 130 3.68 5.95 9.17
C THR A 130 2.70 5.67 10.29
N PHE A 131 2.77 4.52 10.95
CA PHE A 131 1.88 4.12 12.04
C PHE A 131 2.63 3.85 13.35
N LYS A 132 3.81 4.46 13.51
CA LYS A 132 4.52 4.42 14.79
C LYS A 132 3.64 5.01 15.89
N LYS A 133 3.33 4.20 16.90
CA LYS A 133 2.67 4.65 18.12
C LYS A 133 3.64 5.53 18.89
N VAL A 134 3.25 6.78 19.16
CA VAL A 134 3.97 7.63 20.11
C VAL A 134 3.72 7.03 21.49
N ARG A 135 4.75 6.41 22.08
CA ARG A 135 4.69 5.93 23.45
C ARG A 135 4.75 7.15 24.36
N ASN A 136 3.60 7.64 24.80
CA ASN A 136 3.54 8.57 25.91
C ASN A 136 4.01 7.81 27.15
N ASN A 137 5.27 8.03 27.55
CA ASN A 137 5.70 7.73 28.90
C ASN A 137 4.96 8.74 29.79
N LYS A 138 3.90 8.28 30.45
CA LYS A 138 3.43 8.90 31.69
C LYS A 138 4.33 8.43 32.82
#